data_AF-A0AA90UFT9-F1
#
_entry.id   AF-A0AA90UFT9-F1
#
_cell.length_a   1.000
_cell.length_b   1.000
_cell.length_c   1.000
_cell.angle_alpha   90.00
_cell.angle_beta   90.00
_cell.angle_gamma   90.00
#
_symmetry.space_group_name_H-M   'P 1'
#
loop_
_entity.id
_entity.type
_entity.pdbx_description
1 polymer ?
#
loop_
_entity_poly.entity_id
_entity_poly.type
_entity_poly.pdbx_seq_one_letter_code
_entity_poly.pdbx_strand_id
1 'polypeptide(L)'
;KEAVEDHRASSSRQPRSIYGKIVAEADRDIDVHEIFLRAIEYGEENYPGKGKEEQWQRFADHMDEKYSRNGYIKLWIPNSPNEKALKELRNIIEDKTELRKYFEEIYEELRKKKS
;
A
#
# COMPACT_ATOMS: atom_id res chain seq x y z
N LYS A 1 -2.72 28.35 -12.46
CA LYS A 1 -2.20 27.67 -11.25
C LYS A 1 -2.84 26.29 -11.21
N GLU A 2 -2.33 25.37 -12.03
CA GLU A 2 -2.92 24.05 -12.29
C GLU A 2 -1.80 23.01 -12.18
N ALA A 3 -1.50 22.57 -10.97
CA ALA A 3 -0.40 21.63 -10.73
C ALA A 3 -0.67 20.64 -9.59
N VAL A 4 -1.92 20.51 -9.13
CA VAL A 4 -2.18 19.80 -7.86
C VAL A 4 -3.28 18.73 -7.96
N GLU A 5 -4.04 18.63 -9.04
CA GLU A 5 -5.21 17.71 -9.08
C GLU A 5 -5.00 16.34 -9.75
N ASP A 6 -3.88 16.09 -10.46
CA ASP A 6 -3.65 14.79 -11.11
C ASP A 6 -2.58 13.90 -10.46
N HIS A 7 -2.09 14.24 -9.27
CA HIS A 7 -1.01 13.51 -8.58
C HIS A 7 -1.48 12.60 -7.44
N ARG A 8 -2.72 12.11 -7.46
CA ARG A 8 -3.13 11.05 -6.54
C ARG A 8 -2.92 9.70 -7.21
N ALA A 9 -1.85 8.99 -6.83
CA ALA A 9 -1.64 7.58 -7.17
C ALA A 9 -2.84 6.67 -6.76
N SER A 10 -3.71 7.17 -5.87
CA SER A 10 -4.98 6.56 -5.43
C SER A 10 -6.23 7.07 -6.16
N SER A 11 -6.10 7.87 -7.22
CA SER A 11 -7.25 8.28 -8.02
C SER A 11 -7.88 7.07 -8.69
N SER A 12 -9.15 6.82 -8.41
CA SER A 12 -9.97 5.80 -9.09
C SER A 12 -10.25 6.15 -10.56
N ARG A 13 -9.88 7.36 -10.98
CA ARG A 13 -10.12 7.88 -12.33
C ARG A 13 -9.02 7.42 -13.29
N GLN A 14 -9.42 6.81 -14.39
CA GLN A 14 -8.51 6.36 -15.43
C GLN A 14 -7.81 7.55 -16.12
N PRO A 15 -6.47 7.53 -16.28
CA PRO A 15 -5.78 8.49 -17.15
C PRO A 15 -6.29 8.39 -18.60
N ARG A 16 -6.59 9.54 -19.21
CA ARG A 16 -7.23 9.61 -20.54
C ARG A 16 -6.28 9.28 -21.71
N SER A 17 -4.97 9.37 -21.51
CA SER A 17 -3.95 9.10 -22.54
C SER A 17 -3.14 7.84 -22.20
N ILE A 18 -2.63 7.15 -23.24
CA ILE A 18 -1.73 6.00 -23.08
C ILE A 18 -0.46 6.41 -22.32
N TYR A 19 0.09 7.59 -22.63
CA TYR A 19 1.21 8.17 -21.88
C TYR A 19 0.86 8.39 -20.40
N GLY A 20 -0.33 8.93 -20.10
CA GLY A 20 -0.79 9.10 -18.72
C GLY A 20 -1.01 7.79 -17.98
N LYS A 21 -1.40 6.71 -18.67
CA LYS A 21 -1.49 5.36 -18.10
C LYS A 21 -0.11 4.80 -17.76
N ILE A 22 0.87 4.98 -18.65
CA ILE A 22 2.26 4.53 -18.44
C ILE A 22 2.89 5.29 -17.27
N VAL A 23 2.73 6.62 -17.21
CA VAL A 23 3.27 7.44 -16.09
C VAL A 23 2.59 7.09 -14.78
N ALA A 24 1.26 6.99 -14.74
CA ALA A 24 0.53 6.60 -13.53
C ALA A 24 0.83 5.17 -13.06
N GLU A 25 1.28 4.30 -13.97
CA GLU A 25 1.67 2.94 -13.62
C GLU A 25 3.15 2.87 -13.20
N ALA A 26 4.04 3.61 -13.84
CA ALA A 26 5.44 3.74 -13.43
C ALA A 26 5.60 4.41 -12.06
N ASP A 27 4.70 5.33 -11.69
CA ASP A 27 4.65 5.97 -10.36
C ASP A 27 4.10 5.04 -9.26
N ARG A 28 3.47 3.92 -9.65
CA ARG A 28 3.02 2.87 -8.75
C ARG A 28 4.09 1.79 -8.65
N ASP A 29 5.30 2.14 -8.23
CA ASP A 29 6.27 1.12 -7.86
C ASP A 29 5.69 0.27 -6.72
N ILE A 30 5.33 -0.99 -7.02
CA ILE A 30 4.67 -1.88 -6.07
C ILE A 30 5.75 -2.74 -5.42
N ASP A 31 6.32 -2.22 -4.35
CA ASP A 31 7.16 -2.98 -3.43
C ASP A 31 6.35 -3.33 -2.17
N VAL A 32 6.22 -4.62 -1.87
CA VAL A 32 5.42 -5.12 -0.74
C VAL A 32 5.93 -4.57 0.58
N HIS A 33 7.24 -4.59 0.79
CA HIS A 33 7.86 -4.16 2.03
C HIS A 33 7.69 -2.64 2.20
N GLU A 34 7.98 -1.85 1.17
CA GLU A 34 7.83 -0.39 1.19
C GLU A 34 6.37 0.04 1.47
N ILE A 35 5.40 -0.65 0.86
CA ILE A 35 3.98 -0.38 1.08
C ILE A 35 3.60 -0.65 2.54
N PHE A 36 4.04 -1.78 3.10
CA PHE A 36 3.73 -2.14 4.48
C PHE A 36 4.43 -1.21 5.48
N LEU A 37 5.71 -0.92 5.25
CA LEU A 37 6.51 0.01 6.05
C LEU A 37 5.84 1.37 6.17
N ARG A 38 5.53 2.02 5.04
CA ARG A 38 4.88 3.34 5.03
C ARG A 38 3.52 3.31 5.72
N ALA A 39 2.76 2.23 5.54
CA ALA A 39 1.47 2.10 6.20
C ALA A 39 1.61 2.00 7.72
N ILE A 40 2.63 1.31 8.23
CA ILE A 40 2.89 1.15 9.67
C ILE A 40 3.47 2.44 10.26
N GLU A 41 4.44 3.08 9.59
CA GLU A 41 5.01 4.37 9.98
C GLU A 41 3.95 5.45 10.12
N TYR A 42 3.05 5.55 9.13
CA TYR A 42 1.91 6.47 9.21
C TYR A 42 1.06 6.24 10.46
N GLY A 43 0.85 4.98 10.83
CA GLY A 43 0.12 4.61 12.05
C GLY A 43 0.81 5.10 13.31
N GLU A 44 2.10 4.84 13.42
CA GLU A 44 2.93 5.23 14.55
C GLU A 44 3.01 6.77 14.71
N GLU A 45 3.08 7.50 13.60
CA GLU A 45 3.16 8.97 13.60
C GLU A 45 1.81 9.63 13.93
N ASN A 46 0.71 9.15 13.35
CA ASN A 46 -0.59 9.81 13.44
C ASN A 46 -1.44 9.30 14.62
N TYR A 47 -1.09 8.15 15.19
CA TYR A 47 -1.81 7.52 16.30
C TYR A 47 -0.87 7.00 17.40
N PRO A 48 -0.03 7.86 18.02
CA PRO A 48 1.00 7.44 18.98
C PRO A 48 0.44 6.82 20.27
N GLY A 49 -0.86 7.02 20.56
CA GLY A 49 -1.54 6.41 21.71
C GLY A 49 -2.06 5.00 21.47
N LYS A 50 -1.98 4.47 20.24
CA LYS A 50 -2.46 3.13 19.91
C LYS A 50 -1.45 2.06 20.31
N GLY A 51 -1.95 0.99 20.93
CA GLY A 51 -1.15 -0.20 21.18
C GLY A 51 -0.86 -0.99 19.90
N LYS A 52 0.06 -1.96 19.98
CA LYS A 52 0.46 -2.81 18.84
C LYS A 52 -0.74 -3.45 18.13
N GLU A 53 -1.69 -4.02 18.89
CA GLU A 53 -2.87 -4.67 18.30
C GLU A 53 -3.82 -3.70 17.61
N GLU A 54 -3.94 -2.47 18.10
CA GLU A 54 -4.74 -1.44 17.43
C GLU A 54 -4.06 -0.93 16.16
N GLN A 55 -2.72 -0.82 16.17
CA GLN A 55 -1.95 -0.51 14.97
C GLN A 55 -2.07 -1.62 13.93
N TRP A 56 -2.03 -2.88 14.37
CA TRP A 56 -2.29 -4.04 13.52
C TRP A 56 -3.66 -3.95 12.86
N GLN A 57 -4.73 -3.75 13.63
CA GLN A 57 -6.09 -3.69 13.08
C GLN A 57 -6.20 -2.58 12.03
N ARG A 58 -5.70 -1.37 12.36
CA ARG A 58 -5.69 -0.24 11.44
C ARG A 58 -4.88 -0.52 10.17
N PHE A 59 -3.74 -1.19 10.29
CA PHE A 59 -2.91 -1.60 9.15
C PHE A 59 -3.64 -2.61 8.27
N ALA A 60 -4.19 -3.67 8.86
CA ALA A 60 -4.89 -4.73 8.15
C ALA A 60 -6.12 -4.20 7.40
N ASP A 61 -6.91 -3.34 8.05
CA ASP A 61 -8.07 -2.68 7.43
C ASP A 61 -7.64 -1.80 6.25
N HIS A 62 -6.58 -1.01 6.42
CA HIS A 62 -6.06 -0.17 5.35
C HIS A 62 -5.58 -0.97 4.13
N MET A 63 -4.88 -2.09 4.37
CA MET A 63 -4.43 -2.98 3.31
C MET A 63 -5.61 -3.61 2.56
N ASP A 64 -6.63 -4.04 3.30
CA ASP A 64 -7.83 -4.66 2.74
C ASP A 64 -8.62 -3.67 1.87
N GLU A 65 -8.89 -2.47 2.37
CA GLU A 65 -9.62 -1.43 1.64
C GLU A 65 -8.91 -1.00 0.35
N LYS A 66 -7.57 -0.88 0.39
CA LYS A 66 -6.81 -0.25 -0.69
C LYS A 66 -6.27 -1.23 -1.72
N TYR A 67 -5.76 -2.38 -1.27
CA TYR A 67 -4.95 -3.28 -2.10
C TYR A 67 -5.54 -4.69 -2.27
N SER A 68 -6.60 -5.06 -1.54
CA SER A 68 -7.26 -6.36 -1.72
C SER A 68 -7.81 -6.56 -3.13
N ARG A 69 -8.28 -7.77 -3.43
CA ARG A 69 -8.95 -8.05 -4.72
C ARG A 69 -10.21 -7.21 -4.95
N ASN A 70 -10.85 -6.76 -3.87
CA ASN A 70 -12.01 -5.85 -3.91
C ASN A 70 -11.62 -4.37 -3.69
N GLY A 71 -10.34 -4.08 -3.46
CA GLY A 71 -9.82 -2.76 -3.15
C GLY A 71 -9.79 -1.81 -4.35
N TYR A 72 -9.57 -0.52 -4.07
CA TYR A 72 -9.72 0.57 -5.05
C TYR A 72 -8.66 0.61 -6.17
N ILE A 73 -7.52 -0.08 -6.03
CA ILE A 73 -6.44 -0.02 -7.02
C ILE A 73 -6.78 -0.86 -8.25
N LYS A 74 -6.94 -0.16 -9.38
CA LYS A 74 -7.06 -0.74 -10.73
C LYS A 74 -5.77 -0.49 -11.51
N LEU A 75 -5.16 -1.57 -12.02
CA LEU A 75 -4.08 -1.47 -13.02
C LEU A 75 -4.69 -1.12 -14.38
N TRP A 76 -3.96 -0.32 -15.17
CA TRP A 76 -4.48 0.19 -16.44
C TRP A 76 -3.81 -0.46 -17.65
N ILE A 77 -2.68 -1.14 -17.44
CA ILE A 77 -1.96 -1.89 -18.46
C ILE A 77 -1.90 -3.38 -18.03
N PRO A 78 -2.46 -4.30 -18.84
CA PRO A 78 -2.34 -5.73 -18.57
C PRO A 78 -0.91 -6.23 -18.87
N ASN A 79 -0.43 -7.25 -18.16
CA ASN A 79 0.88 -7.87 -18.30
C ASN A 79 2.09 -6.99 -17.95
N SER A 80 1.93 -5.97 -17.09
CA SER A 80 3.05 -5.17 -16.59
C SER A 80 3.76 -5.85 -15.41
N PRO A 81 5.01 -5.47 -15.08
CA PRO A 81 5.69 -5.92 -13.86
C PRO A 81 4.85 -5.68 -12.60
N ASN A 82 4.10 -4.59 -12.56
CA ASN A 82 3.21 -4.22 -11.46
C ASN A 82 2.04 -5.19 -11.27
N GLU A 83 1.60 -5.90 -12.31
CA GLU A 83 0.57 -6.94 -12.16
C GLU A 83 1.06 -8.11 -11.31
N LYS A 84 2.32 -8.53 -11.51
CA LYS A 84 2.93 -9.60 -10.72
C LYS A 84 3.08 -9.18 -9.25
N ALA A 85 3.63 -7.99 -9.02
CA ALA A 85 3.82 -7.45 -7.68
C ALA A 85 2.49 -7.20 -6.96
N LEU A 86 1.46 -6.68 -7.65
CA LEU A 86 0.12 -6.51 -7.07
C LEU A 86 -0.53 -7.85 -6.73
N LYS A 87 -0.29 -8.90 -7.55
CA LYS A 87 -0.80 -10.24 -7.26
C LYS A 87 -0.16 -10.82 -6.01
N GLU A 88 1.15 -10.67 -5.86
CA GLU A 88 1.89 -11.07 -4.65
C GLU A 88 1.36 -10.33 -3.41
N LEU A 89 1.28 -9.00 -3.48
CA LEU A 89 0.71 -8.17 -2.43
C LEU A 89 -0.70 -8.64 -2.01
N ARG A 90 -1.56 -8.93 -2.98
CA ARG A 90 -2.92 -9.43 -2.73
C ARG A 90 -2.94 -10.80 -2.06
N ASN A 91 -2.06 -11.71 -2.46
CA ASN A 91 -1.99 -13.03 -1.86
C ASN A 91 -1.60 -12.92 -0.37
N ILE A 92 -0.65 -12.03 -0.04
CA ILE A 92 -0.26 -11.76 1.35
C ILE A 92 -1.42 -11.14 2.12
N ILE A 93 -2.13 -10.16 1.56
CA ILE A 93 -3.24 -9.47 2.26
C ILE A 93 -4.42 -10.40 2.56
N GLU A 94 -4.68 -11.38 1.69
CA GLU A 94 -5.70 -12.41 1.91
C GLU A 94 -5.28 -13.44 2.97
N ASP A 95 -3.99 -13.78 3.03
CA ASP A 95 -3.44 -14.59 4.11
C ASP A 95 -3.15 -13.71 5.33
N LYS A 96 -4.15 -13.53 6.18
CA LYS A 96 -4.01 -12.70 7.40
C LYS A 96 -2.91 -13.19 8.34
N THR A 97 -2.53 -14.48 8.30
CA THR A 97 -1.41 -14.99 9.09
C THR A 97 -0.09 -14.51 8.52
N GLU A 98 0.09 -14.57 7.20
CA GLU A 98 1.29 -14.05 6.53
C GLU A 98 1.40 -12.53 6.65
N LEU A 99 0.30 -11.81 6.41
CA LEU A 99 0.22 -10.35 6.58
C LEU A 99 0.62 -9.93 8.01
N ARG A 100 0.22 -10.73 9.01
CA ARG A 100 0.57 -10.47 10.42
C ARG A 100 2.06 -10.62 10.69
N LYS A 101 2.72 -11.61 10.09
CA LYS A 101 4.18 -11.78 10.23
C LYS A 101 4.93 -10.56 9.70
N TYR A 102 4.59 -10.10 8.49
CA TYR A 102 5.16 -8.88 7.92
C TYR A 102 4.97 -7.67 8.83
N PHE A 103 3.76 -7.50 9.38
CA PHE A 103 3.49 -6.42 10.33
C PHE A 103 4.40 -6.51 11.56
N GLU A 104 4.53 -7.70 12.16
CA GLU A 104 5.33 -7.87 13.37
C GLU A 104 6.82 -7.62 13.11
N GLU A 105 7.37 -8.14 12.01
CA GLU A 105 8.75 -7.92 11.62
C GLU A 105 9.06 -6.42 11.47
N ILE A 106 8.28 -5.72 10.65
CA ILE A 106 8.45 -4.28 10.40
C ILE A 106 8.23 -3.46 11.69
N TYR A 107 7.19 -3.79 12.46
CA TYR A 107 6.87 -3.07 13.69
C TYR A 107 8.03 -3.17 14.70
N GLU A 108 8.59 -4.37 14.89
CA GLU A 108 9.74 -4.57 15.78
C GLU A 108 11.00 -3.86 15.28
N GLU A 109 11.25 -3.86 13.97
CA GLU A 109 12.36 -3.09 13.38
C GLU A 109 12.24 -1.59 13.64
N LEU A 110 11.04 -1.02 13.45
CA LEU A 110 10.76 0.39 13.74
C LEU A 110 10.94 0.71 15.22
N ARG A 111 10.50 -0.18 16.11
CA ARG A 111 10.70 -0.03 17.57
C ARG A 111 12.17 -0.05 17.95
N LYS A 112 12.98 -0.94 17.36
CA LYS A 112 14.43 -1.01 17.59
C LYS A 112 15.15 0.24 17.10
N LYS A 113 14.77 0.80 15.94
CA LYS A 113 15.38 2.03 15.41
C LYS A 113 15.09 3.28 16.25
N LYS A 114 13.96 3.29 16.99
CA LYS A 114 13.56 4.39 17.88
C LYS A 114 14.15 4.28 19.30
N SER A 115 14.78 3.15 19.65
CA SER A 115 15.31 2.85 20.97
C SER A 115 16.78 3.19 21.09
#